data_AF-A0AAV8TEJ5-F1
#
_entry.id   AF-A0AAV8TEJ5-F1
#
_cell.length_a   1.000
_cell.length_b   1.000
_cell.length_c   1.000
_cell.angle_alpha   90.00
_cell.angle_beta   90.00
_cell.angle_gamma   90.00
#
_symmetry.space_group_name_H-M   'P 1'
#
loop_
_entity.id
_entity.type
_entity.pdbx_description
1 polymer ?
#
loop_
_entity_poly.entity_id
_entity_poly.type
_entity_poly.pdbx_seq_one_letter_code
_entity_poly.pdbx_strand_id
1 'polypeptide(L)'
;MASEFCGSSLLLALPDDVFAIISRSLSPRDLCNLSLCCQSLCTLVAAEKVWLTQSEILGVVPHRDLIEWRKGVSSYKALCRFLVTIKPLIGIWVHQNPELGNVVYVMPGFVSIVGCRIIPQELGPLGIEEGPILWAPVFEIIGDLDGSLLFFLHGREKSIDYMYPGSVKPLERNCNILLLEVEPLQQKSGSKLLQIKSFDYLPDKELSRKISRSNSDVSRSKRLLEQSDSKVPFSRLNFVDRRKLIEVVTVQVRQTVPDSANGPLFPHSRNDEDIFKKDMALLFERRSLLLRTRKINGGCVDWQGVPELPSDPAQSNSHDTRKSLNCSNGLHGRDDDKKRSISKKTVRGYFTKIFWKSPSLFGNYAHSRSSSSSSENKHASLHEFLKSGDAIRLTLRASTARLTSYRAWPNMHDNRYALYKLPIRVPTADQEYAGLWGGTFGWPPGKPTEDKSGKALFFLLISYEESEGQRHLIATKILEGTHYVLHPNGSAMFIVNVDEPSEDPFPWDVDGDSSPVIVRHAFAGEGIANGYGFRYPGSKPGSLFVIENGLLAFIWTESRVVLTMQRLNLQELLRKGEQVPALPPIANFSYLTKSYSNVFTGFPNAPTCLSSPRFDFSS
;
A
#
# COMPACT_ATOMS: atom_id res chain seq x y z
N MET A 1 -17.90 -27.47 57.38
CA MET A 1 -17.27 -26.21 56.92
C MET A 1 -17.21 -26.26 55.40
N ALA A 2 -18.08 -25.52 54.73
CA ALA A 2 -18.04 -25.41 53.27
C ALA A 2 -16.81 -24.57 52.90
N SER A 3 -15.89 -25.17 52.14
CA SER A 3 -14.81 -24.44 51.48
C SER A 3 -15.45 -23.36 50.60
N GLU A 4 -15.31 -22.09 50.97
CA GLU A 4 -15.66 -20.98 50.10
C GLU A 4 -14.98 -21.19 48.75
N PHE A 5 -15.78 -21.43 47.70
CA PHE A 5 -15.28 -21.48 46.34
C PHE A 5 -14.69 -20.10 46.03
N CYS A 6 -13.37 -20.00 46.12
CA CYS A 6 -12.64 -18.79 45.75
C CYS A 6 -13.01 -18.43 44.30
N GLY A 7 -13.53 -17.23 44.06
CA GLY A 7 -14.06 -16.83 42.73
C GLY A 7 -13.07 -17.02 41.58
N SER A 8 -11.76 -17.08 41.85
CA SER A 8 -10.73 -17.40 40.86
C SER A 8 -10.78 -18.84 40.34
N SER A 9 -11.25 -19.82 41.14
CA SER A 9 -11.35 -21.22 40.70
C SER A 9 -12.46 -21.40 39.68
N LEU A 10 -13.52 -20.58 39.73
CA LEU A 10 -14.62 -20.62 38.76
C LEU A 10 -14.16 -20.15 37.38
N LEU A 11 -13.38 -19.07 37.29
CA LEU A 11 -12.84 -18.58 36.01
C LEU A 11 -11.88 -19.59 35.37
N LEU A 12 -11.03 -20.22 36.18
CA LEU A 12 -10.05 -21.21 35.72
C LEU A 12 -10.67 -22.57 35.36
N ALA A 13 -11.86 -22.87 35.86
CA ALA A 13 -12.61 -24.07 35.53
C ALA A 13 -13.55 -23.88 34.33
N LEU A 14 -13.58 -22.69 33.72
CA LEU A 14 -14.42 -22.45 32.55
C LEU A 14 -13.93 -23.29 31.36
N PRO A 15 -14.86 -23.92 30.61
CA PRO A 15 -14.54 -24.49 29.31
C PRO A 15 -14.02 -23.42 28.35
N ASP A 16 -13.11 -23.80 27.46
CA ASP A 16 -12.53 -22.92 26.44
C ASP A 16 -13.59 -22.18 25.61
N ASP A 17 -14.73 -22.82 25.33
CA ASP A 17 -15.85 -22.23 24.59
C ASP A 17 -16.49 -21.06 25.34
N VAL A 18 -16.67 -21.19 26.66
CA VAL A 18 -17.25 -20.13 27.50
C VAL A 18 -16.24 -18.99 27.66
N PHE A 19 -14.97 -19.33 27.86
CA PHE A 19 -13.92 -18.32 27.95
C PHE A 19 -13.73 -17.57 26.62
N ALA A 20 -13.86 -18.23 25.46
CA ALA A 20 -13.85 -17.58 24.16
C ALA A 20 -14.96 -16.54 24.03
N ILE A 21 -16.17 -16.82 24.54
CA ILE A 21 -17.27 -15.84 24.58
C ILE A 21 -16.91 -14.63 25.45
N ILE A 22 -16.37 -14.86 26.66
CA ILE A 22 -15.90 -13.78 27.56
C ILE A 22 -14.80 -12.95 26.89
N SER A 23 -13.90 -13.61 26.17
CA SER A 23 -12.80 -12.94 25.47
C SER A 23 -13.28 -11.89 24.48
N ARG A 24 -14.52 -12.02 23.94
CA ARG A 24 -15.10 -11.04 23.01
C ARG A 24 -15.19 -9.63 23.59
N SER A 25 -15.27 -9.51 24.91
CA SER A 25 -15.33 -8.25 25.63
C SER A 25 -13.95 -7.68 25.97
N LEU A 26 -12.86 -8.40 25.66
CA LEU A 26 -11.49 -8.03 25.96
C LEU A 26 -10.73 -7.71 24.68
N SER A 27 -9.77 -6.78 24.77
CA SER A 27 -8.86 -6.56 23.66
C SER A 27 -7.77 -7.64 23.61
N PRO A 28 -7.14 -7.90 22.45
CA PRO A 28 -5.98 -8.79 22.36
C PRO A 28 -4.85 -8.44 23.33
N ARG A 29 -4.72 -7.15 23.68
CA ARG A 29 -3.73 -6.68 24.66
C ARG A 29 -4.10 -7.12 26.09
N ASP A 30 -5.38 -7.05 26.43
CA ASP A 30 -5.87 -7.44 27.76
C ASP A 30 -5.73 -8.96 27.95
N LEU A 31 -5.99 -9.74 26.90
CA LEU A 31 -5.71 -11.19 26.90
C LEU A 31 -4.23 -11.49 27.11
N CYS A 32 -3.34 -10.78 26.42
CA CYS A 32 -1.89 -10.90 26.68
C CYS A 32 -1.55 -10.55 28.13
N ASN A 33 -2.13 -9.49 28.69
CA ASN A 33 -1.91 -9.13 30.10
C ASN A 33 -2.43 -10.22 31.06
N LEU A 34 -3.61 -10.79 30.78
CA LEU A 34 -4.18 -11.90 31.57
C LEU A 34 -3.28 -13.13 31.54
N SER A 35 -2.65 -13.43 30.40
CA SER A 35 -1.72 -14.55 30.28
C SER A 35 -0.47 -14.40 31.16
N LEU A 36 -0.13 -13.18 31.59
CA LEU A 36 1.00 -12.90 32.48
C LEU A 36 0.64 -13.02 33.96
N CYS A 37 -0.65 -13.13 34.31
CA CYS A 37 -1.09 -13.13 35.71
C CYS A 37 -0.78 -14.45 36.45
N CYS A 38 -1.03 -15.60 35.81
CA CYS A 38 -0.69 -16.91 36.37
C CYS A 38 -0.64 -18.00 35.28
N GLN A 39 -0.05 -19.15 35.61
CA GLN A 39 0.11 -20.27 34.66
C GLN A 39 -1.23 -20.79 34.13
N SER A 40 -2.26 -20.91 34.98
CA SER A 40 -3.57 -21.41 34.57
C SER A 40 -4.26 -20.46 33.58
N LEU A 41 -4.19 -19.15 33.81
CA LEU A 41 -4.68 -18.14 32.85
C LEU A 41 -3.85 -18.11 31.57
N CYS A 42 -2.53 -18.32 31.67
CA CYS A 42 -1.68 -18.46 30.50
C CYS A 42 -2.14 -19.61 29.60
N THR A 43 -2.42 -20.78 30.18
CA THR A 43 -2.96 -21.95 29.46
C THR A 43 -4.34 -21.66 28.86
N LEU A 44 -5.25 -21.06 29.65
CA LEU A 44 -6.60 -20.74 29.20
C LEU A 44 -6.61 -19.73 28.03
N VAL A 45 -5.78 -18.68 28.12
CA VAL A 45 -5.61 -17.70 27.05
C VAL A 45 -4.89 -18.30 25.83
N ALA A 46 -4.06 -19.33 26.00
CA ALA A 46 -3.37 -19.99 24.88
C ALA A 46 -4.30 -20.83 23.99
N ALA A 47 -5.54 -21.08 24.40
CA ALA A 47 -6.51 -21.85 23.62
C ALA A 47 -6.76 -21.22 22.22
N GLU A 48 -6.73 -22.06 21.18
CA GLU A 48 -6.91 -21.64 19.78
C GLU A 48 -8.28 -20.96 19.56
N LYS A 49 -9.33 -21.41 20.26
CA LYS A 49 -10.68 -20.86 20.18
C LYS A 49 -10.73 -19.37 20.56
N VAL A 50 -9.99 -18.98 21.61
CA VAL A 50 -9.91 -17.59 22.08
C VAL A 50 -9.37 -16.69 20.97
N TRP A 51 -8.26 -17.08 20.34
CA TRP A 51 -7.63 -16.27 19.31
C TRP A 51 -8.34 -16.31 17.96
N LEU A 52 -9.07 -17.39 17.65
CA LEU A 52 -10.00 -17.41 16.52
C LEU A 52 -11.11 -16.39 16.73
N THR A 53 -11.75 -16.37 17.90
CA THR A 53 -12.77 -15.38 18.26
C THR A 53 -12.23 -13.95 18.21
N GLN A 54 -11.01 -13.70 18.71
CA GLN A 54 -10.36 -12.39 18.57
C GLN A 54 -10.16 -12.00 17.10
N SER A 55 -9.75 -12.95 16.26
CA SER A 55 -9.53 -12.72 14.83
C SER A 55 -10.83 -12.40 14.10
N GLU A 56 -11.94 -13.02 14.48
CA GLU A 56 -13.28 -12.72 13.95
C GLU A 56 -13.74 -11.31 14.30
N ILE A 57 -13.56 -10.87 15.56
CA ILE A 57 -13.96 -9.54 16.03
C ILE A 57 -13.22 -8.44 15.28
N LEU A 58 -11.99 -8.70 14.84
CA LEU A 58 -11.23 -7.74 14.03
C LEU A 58 -11.92 -7.46 12.69
N GLY A 59 -12.70 -8.40 12.15
CA GLY A 59 -13.51 -8.23 10.95
C GLY A 59 -12.71 -7.95 9.68
N VAL A 60 -11.42 -8.34 9.65
CA VAL A 60 -10.54 -8.09 8.50
C VAL A 60 -10.85 -9.04 7.35
N VAL A 61 -11.14 -10.31 7.66
CA VAL A 61 -11.62 -11.31 6.70
C VAL A 61 -12.76 -12.13 7.32
N PRO A 62 -13.65 -12.71 6.52
CA PRO A 62 -14.73 -13.58 7.01
C PRO A 62 -14.22 -14.79 7.78
N HIS A 63 -15.03 -15.34 8.69
CA HIS A 63 -14.68 -16.51 9.50
C HIS A 63 -14.16 -17.70 8.69
N ARG A 64 -14.81 -18.02 7.56
CA ARG A 64 -14.39 -19.11 6.68
C ARG A 64 -12.96 -18.92 6.13
N ASP A 65 -12.57 -17.68 5.87
CA ASP A 65 -11.25 -17.36 5.34
C ASP A 65 -10.19 -17.38 6.46
N LEU A 66 -10.58 -17.09 7.72
CA LEU A 66 -9.68 -17.26 8.88
C LEU A 66 -9.23 -18.72 9.04
N ILE A 67 -10.13 -19.68 8.81
CA ILE A 67 -9.81 -21.11 8.87
C ILE A 67 -8.78 -21.48 7.79
N GLU A 68 -8.91 -20.91 6.59
CA GLU A 68 -7.93 -21.12 5.52
C GLU A 68 -6.59 -20.44 5.83
N TRP A 69 -6.62 -19.19 6.30
CA TRP A 69 -5.42 -18.43 6.69
C TRP A 69 -4.66 -19.09 7.85
N ARG A 70 -5.36 -19.79 8.74
CA ARG A 70 -4.74 -20.57 9.83
C ARG A 70 -3.74 -21.59 9.32
N LYS A 71 -3.92 -22.15 8.11
CA LYS A 71 -2.98 -23.10 7.50
C LYS A 71 -1.62 -22.46 7.19
N GLY A 72 -1.58 -21.14 6.99
CA GLY A 72 -0.35 -20.39 6.69
C GLY A 72 0.49 -19.99 7.91
N VAL A 73 -0.05 -20.10 9.13
CA VAL A 73 0.63 -19.65 10.36
C VAL A 73 0.66 -20.73 11.43
N SER A 74 1.45 -20.51 12.49
CA SER A 74 1.63 -21.48 13.58
C SER A 74 0.39 -21.66 14.47
N SER A 75 -0.40 -20.60 14.68
CA SER A 75 -1.57 -20.56 15.57
C SER A 75 -2.54 -19.44 15.21
N TYR A 76 -3.77 -19.48 15.70
CA TYR A 76 -4.68 -18.33 15.63
C TYR A 76 -4.15 -17.14 16.42
N LYS A 77 -3.31 -17.35 17.45
CA LYS A 77 -2.60 -16.25 18.13
C LYS A 77 -1.66 -15.51 17.20
N ALA A 78 -0.88 -16.24 16.39
CA ALA A 78 -0.03 -15.67 15.35
C ALA A 78 -0.86 -14.97 14.27
N LEU A 79 -1.98 -15.57 13.85
CA LEU A 79 -2.90 -14.93 12.91
C LEU A 79 -3.46 -13.62 13.47
N CYS A 80 -3.98 -13.64 14.71
CA CYS A 80 -4.52 -12.47 15.38
C CYS A 80 -3.46 -11.38 15.53
N ARG A 81 -2.21 -11.73 15.87
CA ARG A 81 -1.09 -10.78 15.91
C ARG A 81 -0.89 -10.10 14.56
N PHE A 82 -0.89 -10.86 13.47
CA PHE A 82 -0.79 -10.30 12.11
C PHE A 82 -1.96 -9.34 11.83
N LEU A 83 -3.20 -9.80 12.03
CA LEU A 83 -4.43 -9.05 11.75
C LEU A 83 -4.54 -7.75 12.55
N VAL A 84 -4.23 -7.76 13.86
CA VAL A 84 -4.22 -6.56 14.71
C VAL A 84 -3.24 -5.53 14.15
N THR A 85 -2.09 -6.00 13.67
CA THR A 85 -1.01 -5.12 13.20
C THR A 85 -1.37 -4.49 11.86
N ILE A 86 -1.94 -5.26 10.92
CA ILE A 86 -2.25 -4.78 9.56
C ILE A 86 -3.61 -4.10 9.42
N LYS A 87 -4.57 -4.29 10.34
CA LYS A 87 -5.92 -3.69 10.27
C LYS A 87 -5.90 -2.16 10.00
N PRO A 88 -5.03 -1.36 10.65
CA PRO A 88 -4.91 0.07 10.36
C PRO A 88 -4.49 0.41 8.92
N LEU A 89 -3.85 -0.52 8.21
CA LEU A 89 -3.36 -0.30 6.84
C LEU A 89 -4.44 -0.46 5.77
N ILE A 90 -5.53 -1.18 6.07
CA ILE A 90 -6.60 -1.44 5.11
C ILE A 90 -7.37 -0.14 4.82
N GLY A 91 -7.70 0.05 3.55
CA GLY A 91 -8.45 1.20 3.06
C GLY A 91 -7.80 1.89 1.86
N ILE A 92 -8.30 3.08 1.55
CA ILE A 92 -7.82 3.89 0.42
C ILE A 92 -6.70 4.81 0.88
N TRP A 93 -5.64 4.84 0.08
CA TRP A 93 -4.47 5.69 0.25
C TRP A 93 -4.24 6.49 -1.01
N VAL A 94 -3.79 7.73 -0.84
CA VAL A 94 -3.55 8.66 -1.95
C VAL A 94 -2.21 9.36 -1.83
N HIS A 95 -1.68 9.85 -2.92
CA HIS A 95 -0.49 10.70 -2.93
C HIS A 95 -0.78 12.07 -3.55
N GLN A 96 -0.01 13.07 -3.12
CA GLN A 96 -0.14 14.42 -3.60
C GLN A 96 0.46 14.55 -4.99
N ASN A 97 -0.37 14.31 -5.98
CA ASN A 97 -0.25 15.01 -7.23
C ASN A 97 -1.65 15.12 -7.84
N PRO A 98 -1.93 16.21 -8.58
CA PRO A 98 -3.21 16.41 -9.25
C PRO A 98 -3.41 15.45 -10.45
N GLU A 99 -2.88 14.23 -10.39
CA GLU A 99 -2.68 13.33 -11.53
C GLU A 99 -3.44 12.05 -11.40
N LEU A 100 -3.80 11.54 -12.58
CA LEU A 100 -4.56 10.33 -12.84
C LEU A 100 -3.85 9.17 -12.14
N GLY A 101 -4.47 8.59 -11.12
CA GLY A 101 -4.10 7.23 -10.68
C GLY A 101 -3.16 7.11 -9.49
N ASN A 102 -3.09 8.12 -8.62
CA ASN A 102 -2.43 7.99 -7.31
C ASN A 102 -3.36 7.44 -6.22
N VAL A 103 -4.34 6.61 -6.58
CA VAL A 103 -5.20 5.88 -5.64
C VAL A 103 -4.65 4.47 -5.45
N VAL A 104 -4.29 4.15 -4.22
CA VAL A 104 -3.84 2.82 -3.80
C VAL A 104 -4.84 2.28 -2.80
N TYR A 105 -5.49 1.17 -3.13
CA TYR A 105 -6.35 0.45 -2.20
C TYR A 105 -5.58 -0.70 -1.56
N VAL A 106 -5.54 -0.75 -0.23
CA VAL A 106 -4.89 -1.82 0.51
C VAL A 106 -5.94 -2.83 0.96
N MET A 107 -5.81 -4.07 0.50
CA MET A 107 -6.77 -5.14 0.76
C MET A 107 -6.13 -6.46 1.20
N PRO A 108 -6.88 -7.35 1.87
CA PRO A 108 -6.41 -8.67 2.26
C PRO A 108 -6.12 -9.58 1.06
N GLY A 109 -4.99 -10.30 1.11
CA GLY A 109 -4.62 -11.39 0.21
C GLY A 109 -4.76 -12.76 0.88
N PHE A 110 -3.64 -13.46 1.09
CA PHE A 110 -3.59 -14.70 1.90
C PHE A 110 -2.48 -14.61 2.94
N VAL A 111 -2.85 -14.43 4.22
CA VAL A 111 -1.89 -14.09 5.30
C VAL A 111 -0.97 -12.93 4.84
N SER A 112 -1.56 -12.01 4.08
CA SER A 112 -0.89 -10.87 3.47
C SER A 112 -1.88 -9.73 3.25
N ILE A 113 -1.36 -8.53 3.06
CA ILE A 113 -2.09 -7.40 2.49
C ILE A 113 -1.35 -6.89 1.26
N VAL A 114 -2.12 -6.45 0.28
CA VAL A 114 -1.60 -5.98 -1.01
C VAL A 114 -2.09 -4.55 -1.22
N GLY A 115 -1.15 -3.64 -1.51
CA GLY A 115 -1.47 -2.31 -2.00
C GLY A 115 -1.65 -2.34 -3.51
N CYS A 116 -2.87 -2.14 -3.97
CA CYS A 116 -3.25 -2.16 -5.38
C CYS A 116 -3.46 -0.73 -5.88
N ARG A 117 -2.64 -0.28 -6.83
CA ARG A 117 -2.85 0.99 -7.53
C ARG A 117 -3.93 0.81 -8.56
N ILE A 118 -4.95 1.65 -8.49
CA ILE A 118 -6.07 1.60 -9.45
C ILE A 118 -5.70 2.46 -10.65
N ILE A 119 -5.80 1.88 -11.83
CA ILE A 119 -5.40 2.54 -13.07
C ILE A 119 -6.57 3.39 -13.60
N PRO A 120 -6.33 4.67 -13.88
CA PRO A 120 -7.26 5.51 -14.62
C PRO A 120 -7.58 4.89 -15.97
N GLN A 121 -8.87 4.64 -16.22
CA GLN A 121 -9.34 3.97 -17.42
C GLN A 121 -10.70 4.49 -17.87
N GLU A 122 -10.98 4.32 -19.16
CA GLU A 122 -12.34 4.34 -19.65
C GLU A 122 -12.99 2.97 -19.39
N LEU A 123 -14.31 2.98 -19.18
CA LEU A 123 -15.09 1.77 -19.01
C LEU A 123 -15.33 1.11 -20.36
N GLY A 124 -15.18 -0.21 -20.37
CA GLY A 124 -15.60 -1.04 -21.49
C GLY A 124 -17.13 -1.22 -21.54
N PRO A 125 -17.61 -2.02 -22.52
CA PRO A 125 -19.04 -2.27 -22.73
C PRO A 125 -19.71 -3.06 -21.59
N LEU A 126 -18.97 -3.48 -20.57
CA LEU A 126 -19.51 -4.15 -19.39
C LEU A 126 -19.80 -3.17 -18.24
N GLY A 127 -19.43 -1.89 -18.36
CA GLY A 127 -19.69 -0.88 -17.33
C GLY A 127 -18.84 -1.08 -16.06
N ILE A 128 -19.27 -0.51 -14.93
CA ILE A 128 -18.50 -0.53 -13.68
C ILE A 128 -18.60 -1.88 -12.95
N GLU A 129 -19.77 -2.53 -12.93
CA GLU A 129 -20.00 -3.72 -12.08
C GLU A 129 -19.45 -5.02 -12.66
N GLU A 130 -19.62 -5.19 -13.96
CA GLU A 130 -19.23 -6.40 -14.69
C GLU A 130 -17.89 -6.23 -15.41
N GLY A 131 -17.47 -4.98 -15.65
CA GLY A 131 -16.22 -4.69 -16.34
C GLY A 131 -14.99 -4.87 -15.45
N PRO A 132 -13.88 -5.44 -15.97
CA PRO A 132 -12.64 -5.52 -15.21
C PRO A 132 -12.05 -4.11 -15.01
N ILE A 133 -11.64 -3.82 -13.78
CA ILE A 133 -10.81 -2.65 -13.50
C ILE A 133 -9.33 -3.01 -13.61
N LEU A 134 -8.55 -2.15 -14.24
CA LEU A 134 -7.11 -2.30 -14.35
C LEU A 134 -6.45 -1.84 -13.04
N TRP A 135 -5.52 -2.64 -12.55
CA TRP A 135 -4.77 -2.33 -11.33
C TRP A 135 -3.33 -2.83 -11.39
N ALA A 136 -2.42 -2.20 -10.66
CA ALA A 136 -1.02 -2.62 -10.56
C ALA A 136 -0.60 -2.84 -9.09
N PRO A 137 0.25 -3.83 -8.78
CA PRO A 137 0.74 -4.03 -7.42
C PRO A 137 1.75 -2.96 -7.04
N VAL A 138 1.60 -2.38 -5.85
CA VAL A 138 2.52 -1.37 -5.29
C VAL A 138 3.43 -2.00 -4.24
N PHE A 139 2.84 -2.66 -3.25
CA PHE A 139 3.57 -3.35 -2.20
C PHE A 139 2.76 -4.52 -1.67
N GLU A 140 3.43 -5.45 -1.02
CA GLU A 140 2.84 -6.57 -0.30
C GLU A 140 3.46 -6.65 1.10
N ILE A 141 2.63 -6.86 2.12
CA ILE A 141 3.08 -7.19 3.48
C ILE A 141 2.59 -8.59 3.81
N ILE A 142 3.53 -9.50 4.04
CA ILE A 142 3.28 -10.92 4.30
C ILE A 142 3.52 -11.21 5.79
N GLY A 143 2.62 -11.97 6.40
CA GLY A 143 2.80 -12.51 7.75
C GLY A 143 3.69 -13.76 7.72
N ASP A 144 4.74 -13.81 8.54
CA ASP A 144 5.52 -15.02 8.80
C ASP A 144 4.74 -16.00 9.70
N LEU A 145 5.30 -17.17 9.98
CA LEU A 145 4.68 -18.24 10.78
C LEU A 145 4.30 -17.77 12.20
N ASP A 146 5.00 -16.79 12.76
CA ASP A 146 4.74 -16.21 14.08
C ASP A 146 3.83 -14.96 14.05
N GLY A 147 3.37 -14.56 12.86
CA GLY A 147 2.59 -13.35 12.64
C GLY A 147 3.42 -12.07 12.53
N SER A 148 4.76 -12.16 12.49
CA SER A 148 5.62 -11.00 12.20
C SER A 148 5.50 -10.56 10.74
N LEU A 149 5.86 -9.30 10.46
CA LEU A 149 5.62 -8.67 9.16
C LEU A 149 6.86 -8.67 8.28
N LEU A 150 6.66 -9.00 7.01
CA LEU A 150 7.65 -8.92 5.95
C LEU A 150 7.14 -7.99 4.87
N PHE A 151 7.97 -7.03 4.43
CA PHE A 151 7.60 -6.05 3.41
C PHE A 151 8.27 -6.37 2.08
N PHE A 152 7.50 -6.27 1.00
CA PHE A 152 7.97 -6.32 -0.37
C PHE A 152 7.40 -5.13 -1.13
N LEU A 153 8.25 -4.27 -1.66
CA LEU A 153 7.85 -3.27 -2.63
C LEU A 153 7.85 -3.91 -4.03
N HIS A 154 6.87 -3.58 -4.87
CA HIS A 154 6.78 -4.04 -6.26
C HIS A 154 7.22 -2.94 -7.22
N GLY A 155 7.88 -3.33 -8.29
CA GLY A 155 8.19 -2.42 -9.39
C GLY A 155 8.67 -3.15 -10.64
N ARG A 156 8.57 -2.46 -11.78
CA ARG A 156 9.05 -2.97 -13.06
C ARG A 156 10.18 -2.11 -13.61
N GLU A 157 11.25 -2.75 -14.05
CA GLU A 157 12.38 -2.09 -14.71
C GLU A 157 12.74 -2.86 -15.98
N LYS A 158 12.92 -2.17 -17.11
CA LYS A 158 13.30 -2.78 -18.40
C LYS A 158 12.42 -3.99 -18.77
N SER A 159 11.11 -3.87 -18.55
CA SER A 159 10.11 -4.91 -18.80
C SER A 159 10.21 -6.17 -17.92
N ILE A 160 11.04 -6.16 -16.88
CA ILE A 160 11.17 -7.25 -15.91
C ILE A 160 10.57 -6.80 -14.58
N ASP A 161 9.73 -7.64 -13.99
CA ASP A 161 9.14 -7.41 -12.69
C ASP A 161 10.12 -7.78 -11.57
N TYR A 162 10.24 -6.90 -10.58
CA TYR A 162 11.12 -7.05 -9.44
C TYR A 162 10.34 -6.88 -8.13
N MET A 163 10.83 -7.57 -7.10
CA MET A 163 10.47 -7.34 -5.71
C MET A 163 11.65 -6.76 -4.95
N TYR A 164 11.35 -5.83 -4.05
CA TYR A 164 12.34 -5.13 -3.25
C TYR A 164 12.02 -5.38 -1.78
N PRO A 165 12.66 -6.39 -1.15
CA PRO A 165 12.39 -6.75 0.23
C PRO A 165 12.85 -5.66 1.20
N GLY A 166 12.08 -5.48 2.27
CA GLY A 166 12.39 -4.54 3.33
C GLY A 166 11.83 -4.94 4.70
N SER A 167 11.85 -3.97 5.62
CA SER A 167 11.27 -4.09 6.96
C SER A 167 10.03 -3.21 7.13
N VAL A 168 9.16 -3.60 8.05
CA VAL A 168 8.04 -2.77 8.52
C VAL A 168 8.38 -2.29 9.92
N LYS A 169 8.32 -0.97 10.16
CA LYS A 169 8.41 -0.44 11.55
C LYS A 169 7.13 -0.78 12.32
N PRO A 170 7.16 -0.79 13.67
CA PRO A 170 5.95 -0.94 14.46
C PRO A 170 4.86 0.02 13.97
N LEU A 171 3.68 -0.53 13.65
CA LEU A 171 2.59 0.22 13.07
C LEU A 171 1.78 0.94 14.16
N GLU A 172 1.54 2.23 13.96
CA GLU A 172 0.66 3.01 14.82
C GLU A 172 -0.81 2.67 14.52
N ARG A 173 -1.65 2.51 15.56
CA ARG A 173 -3.04 2.07 15.42
C ARG A 173 -3.91 3.00 14.57
N ASN A 174 -3.60 4.30 14.57
CA ASN A 174 -4.35 5.34 13.88
C ASN A 174 -3.53 5.94 12.74
N CYS A 175 -2.63 5.15 12.13
CA CYS A 175 -1.76 5.65 11.09
C CYS A 175 -2.57 6.21 9.90
N ASN A 176 -2.14 7.38 9.45
CA ASN A 176 -2.74 8.06 8.31
C ASN A 176 -1.68 8.49 7.28
N ILE A 177 -0.41 8.13 7.49
CA ILE A 177 0.68 8.29 6.53
C ILE A 177 1.52 7.02 6.48
N LEU A 178 1.75 6.47 5.29
CA LEU A 178 2.75 5.44 5.00
C LEU A 178 3.95 6.06 4.31
N LEU A 179 5.12 5.94 4.93
CA LEU A 179 6.39 6.48 4.45
C LEU A 179 7.28 5.34 3.96
N LEU A 180 7.83 5.50 2.75
CA LEU A 180 8.92 4.68 2.25
C LEU A 180 10.24 5.37 2.60
N GLU A 181 11.00 4.77 3.51
CA GLU A 181 12.24 5.36 4.05
C GLU A 181 13.42 4.37 3.93
N VAL A 182 14.62 4.91 4.12
CA VAL A 182 15.84 4.10 4.31
C VAL A 182 16.26 4.21 5.77
N GLU A 183 16.59 3.09 6.39
CA GLU A 183 17.08 3.03 7.77
C GLU A 183 18.49 2.47 7.83
N PRO A 184 19.42 3.12 8.57
CA PRO A 184 20.74 2.57 8.83
C PRO A 184 20.68 1.50 9.92
N LEU A 185 21.33 0.38 9.69
CA LEU A 185 21.44 -0.74 10.61
C LEU A 185 22.83 -0.73 11.25
N GLN A 186 22.90 -0.78 12.57
CA GLN A 186 24.16 -1.13 13.26
C GLN A 186 24.26 -2.65 13.28
N GLN A 187 25.31 -3.21 12.69
CA GLN A 187 25.58 -4.63 12.91
C GLN A 187 25.94 -4.80 14.39
N LYS A 188 25.09 -5.47 15.16
CA LYS A 188 25.52 -5.96 16.46
C LYS A 188 26.60 -7.00 16.19
N SER A 189 27.86 -6.66 16.44
CA SER A 189 28.96 -7.62 16.51
C SER A 189 28.50 -8.82 17.34
N GLY A 190 28.31 -9.97 16.69
CA GLY A 190 27.78 -11.17 17.34
C GLY A 190 26.73 -11.98 16.56
N SER A 191 26.38 -11.65 15.31
CA SER A 191 25.52 -12.52 14.49
C SER A 191 26.25 -13.77 13.97
N LYS A 192 26.70 -14.63 14.89
CA LYS A 192 26.72 -16.08 14.65
C LYS A 192 25.27 -16.56 14.78
N LEU A 193 24.60 -16.59 13.65
CA LEU A 193 23.25 -17.09 13.49
C LEU A 193 23.27 -18.62 13.59
N LEU A 194 23.32 -19.19 14.81
CA LEU A 194 23.12 -20.62 15.05
C LEU A 194 22.56 -20.90 16.46
N GLN A 195 21.70 -21.92 16.50
CA GLN A 195 21.09 -22.62 17.65
C GLN A 195 19.75 -22.08 18.18
N ILE A 196 18.69 -22.40 17.43
CA ILE A 196 17.44 -22.87 18.06
C ILE A 196 17.65 -24.37 18.31
N LYS A 197 17.84 -24.77 19.57
CA LYS A 197 17.63 -26.15 20.01
C LYS A 197 16.44 -26.17 20.97
N SER A 198 15.53 -27.07 20.62
CA SER A 198 14.41 -27.63 21.37
C SER A 198 14.62 -27.75 22.88
N PHE A 199 13.57 -27.42 23.65
CA PHE A 199 13.44 -27.86 25.04
C PHE A 199 12.35 -28.92 25.13
N ASP A 200 12.79 -30.16 25.35
CA ASP A 200 12.02 -31.24 25.98
C ASP A 200 12.46 -31.38 27.45
N TYR A 201 11.59 -31.99 28.24
CA TYR A 201 11.46 -32.01 29.69
C TYR A 201 12.57 -32.69 30.53
N LEU A 202 12.87 -32.07 31.71
CA LEU A 202 13.18 -32.55 33.10
C LEU A 202 14.10 -33.78 33.37
N PRO A 203 14.59 -34.02 34.63
CA PRO A 203 14.85 -33.16 35.81
C PRO A 203 16.24 -33.39 36.47
N ASP A 204 16.62 -32.60 37.50
CA ASP A 204 16.88 -33.06 38.89
C ASP A 204 17.82 -32.12 39.70
N LYS A 205 17.45 -31.90 40.99
CA LYS A 205 18.25 -31.50 42.18
C LYS A 205 19.20 -30.29 42.15
N GLU A 206 19.47 -29.56 43.22
CA GLU A 206 18.87 -29.23 44.53
C GLU A 206 19.87 -28.24 45.18
N LEU A 207 19.39 -27.37 46.07
CA LEU A 207 20.14 -26.66 47.13
C LEU A 207 21.19 -25.60 46.72
N SER A 208 20.86 -24.33 46.95
CA SER A 208 21.33 -23.67 48.18
C SER A 208 20.52 -22.40 48.51
N ARG A 209 20.15 -22.32 49.78
CA ARG A 209 19.40 -21.25 50.43
C ARG A 209 20.31 -20.03 50.63
N LYS A 210 19.78 -18.82 50.41
CA LYS A 210 19.93 -17.73 51.39
C LYS A 210 18.80 -16.72 51.25
N ILE A 211 18.07 -16.59 52.35
CA ILE A 211 16.98 -15.66 52.61
C ILE A 211 17.59 -14.33 53.05
N SER A 212 17.10 -13.22 52.51
CA SER A 212 16.99 -11.97 53.26
C SER A 212 15.88 -11.10 52.66
N ARG A 213 14.83 -10.91 53.47
CA ARG A 213 13.74 -9.95 53.26
C ARG A 213 14.17 -8.57 53.78
N SER A 214 13.90 -7.52 53.03
CA SER A 214 13.51 -6.20 53.57
C SER A 214 12.82 -5.37 52.47
N ASN A 215 11.58 -4.97 52.75
CA ASN A 215 10.73 -4.10 51.95
C ASN A 215 11.07 -2.60 52.16
N SER A 216 10.42 -1.77 51.33
CA SER A 216 10.32 -0.29 51.32
C SER A 216 11.62 0.41 50.89
N ASP A 217 11.74 1.11 49.75
CA ASP A 217 10.84 2.14 49.25
C ASP A 217 11.32 2.67 47.89
N VAL A 218 10.35 3.04 47.05
CA VAL A 218 10.38 4.03 45.96
C VAL A 218 11.35 3.82 44.77
N SER A 219 10.70 3.40 43.67
CA SER A 219 11.12 3.40 42.27
C SER A 219 11.91 4.65 41.82
N ARG A 220 13.23 4.48 41.66
CA ARG A 220 14.09 5.26 40.75
C ARG A 220 14.65 4.33 39.68
N SER A 221 13.79 3.85 38.78
CA SER A 221 14.20 3.17 37.54
C SER A 221 13.45 3.78 36.36
N LYS A 222 13.82 5.00 36.01
CA LYS A 222 13.38 5.68 34.78
C LYS A 222 14.48 6.48 34.10
N ARG A 223 15.74 6.21 34.44
CA ARG A 223 16.92 6.83 33.82
C ARG A 223 18.00 5.79 33.68
N LEU A 224 17.89 4.90 32.70
CA LEU A 224 19.02 4.09 32.20
C LEU A 224 18.71 3.42 30.84
N LEU A 225 17.83 4.00 30.02
CA LEU A 225 17.60 3.54 28.64
C LEU A 225 17.25 4.68 27.67
N GLU A 226 17.86 5.86 27.84
CA GLU A 226 17.80 6.95 26.85
C GLU A 226 19.17 7.65 26.74
N GLN A 227 20.21 6.85 26.56
CA GLN A 227 21.39 7.30 25.82
C GLN A 227 21.39 6.56 24.48
N SER A 228 20.44 6.92 23.61
CA SER A 228 20.57 6.58 22.20
C SER A 228 21.44 7.65 21.56
N ASP A 229 22.59 7.27 21.00
CA ASP A 229 23.29 8.07 19.99
C ASP A 229 22.24 8.71 19.07
N SER A 230 22.30 10.02 18.90
CA SER A 230 21.31 10.78 18.15
C SER A 230 21.34 10.37 16.67
N LYS A 231 20.63 9.30 16.31
CA LYS A 231 20.53 8.83 14.93
C LYS A 231 19.78 9.88 14.12
N VAL A 232 20.39 10.37 13.05
CA VAL A 232 19.74 11.29 12.13
C VAL A 232 18.58 10.56 11.43
N PRO A 233 17.33 11.02 11.56
CA PRO A 233 16.20 10.42 10.85
C PRO A 233 16.27 10.72 9.35
N PHE A 234 15.79 9.78 8.53
CA PHE A 234 15.73 9.92 7.07
C PHE A 234 15.00 11.20 6.61
N SER A 235 13.96 11.60 7.34
CA SER A 235 13.18 12.82 7.06
C SER A 235 13.96 14.13 7.19
N ARG A 236 15.12 14.15 7.87
CA ARG A 236 15.97 15.35 8.00
C ARG A 236 16.94 15.54 6.82
N LEU A 237 17.11 14.52 5.99
CA LEU A 237 17.89 14.63 4.76
C LEU A 237 17.18 15.52 3.73
N ASN A 238 17.95 16.22 2.90
CA ASN A 238 17.37 16.94 1.77
C ASN A 238 16.69 15.97 0.78
N PHE A 239 15.83 16.49 -0.09
CA PHE A 239 15.06 15.65 -1.02
C PHE A 239 15.93 14.85 -1.99
N VAL A 240 17.00 15.46 -2.51
CA VAL A 240 17.91 14.83 -3.48
C VAL A 240 18.61 13.62 -2.87
N ASP A 241 19.10 13.75 -1.64
CA ASP A 241 19.77 12.66 -0.93
C ASP A 241 18.80 11.54 -0.57
N ARG A 242 17.58 11.87 -0.13
CA ARG A 242 16.52 10.88 0.11
C ARG A 242 16.21 10.06 -1.14
N ARG A 243 16.04 10.73 -2.28
CA ARG A 243 15.81 10.09 -3.58
C ARG A 243 16.95 9.13 -3.94
N LYS A 244 18.18 9.63 -3.91
CA LYS A 244 19.37 8.83 -4.26
C LYS A 244 19.53 7.61 -3.36
N LEU A 245 19.28 7.75 -2.05
CA LEU A 245 19.35 6.62 -1.12
C LEU A 245 18.32 5.53 -1.45
N ILE A 246 17.07 5.90 -1.74
CA ILE A 246 16.05 4.90 -2.12
C ILE A 246 16.45 4.23 -3.45
N GLU A 247 16.94 4.99 -4.43
CA GLU A 247 17.42 4.44 -5.72
C GLU A 247 18.59 3.46 -5.51
N VAL A 248 19.56 3.78 -4.66
CA VAL A 248 20.69 2.88 -4.36
C VAL A 248 20.23 1.61 -3.65
N VAL A 249 19.40 1.74 -2.61
CA VAL A 249 18.91 0.58 -1.85
C VAL A 249 18.09 -0.34 -2.73
N THR A 250 17.17 0.21 -3.53
CA THR A 250 16.32 -0.58 -4.42
C THR A 250 17.15 -1.39 -5.42
N VAL A 251 18.19 -0.80 -6.01
CA VAL A 251 19.10 -1.53 -6.91
C VAL A 251 19.86 -2.66 -6.21
N GLN A 252 20.21 -2.50 -4.93
CA GLN A 252 20.95 -3.50 -4.15
C GLN A 252 20.08 -4.65 -3.65
N VAL A 253 18.86 -4.35 -3.19
CA VAL A 253 17.97 -5.37 -2.60
C VAL A 253 17.09 -6.07 -3.63
N ARG A 254 17.01 -5.57 -4.87
CA ARG A 254 16.12 -6.10 -5.91
C ARG A 254 16.29 -7.60 -6.10
N GLN A 255 15.16 -8.27 -6.27
CA GLN A 255 15.06 -9.68 -6.59
C GLN A 255 14.11 -9.81 -7.77
N THR A 256 14.53 -10.55 -8.80
CA THR A 256 13.63 -10.91 -9.91
C THR A 256 12.48 -11.73 -9.34
N VAL A 257 11.24 -11.42 -9.72
CA VAL A 257 10.10 -12.26 -9.33
C VAL A 257 10.26 -13.63 -10.00
N PRO A 258 10.34 -14.73 -9.23
CA PRO A 258 10.36 -16.06 -9.83
C PRO A 258 9.08 -16.30 -10.63
N ASP A 259 9.16 -17.02 -11.75
CA ASP A 259 7.97 -17.29 -12.58
C ASP A 259 6.86 -18.01 -11.80
N SER A 260 7.22 -18.88 -10.86
CA SER A 260 6.28 -19.54 -9.93
C SER A 260 5.62 -18.60 -8.91
N ALA A 261 6.15 -17.39 -8.74
CA ALA A 261 5.54 -16.33 -7.95
C ALA A 261 4.64 -15.41 -8.80
N ASN A 262 4.61 -15.50 -10.13
CA ASN A 262 3.74 -14.63 -10.97
C ASN A 262 2.23 -14.98 -10.88
N GLY A 263 1.84 -15.81 -9.91
CA GLY A 263 0.44 -16.14 -9.63
C GLY A 263 -0.36 -15.00 -8.96
N PRO A 264 -1.62 -15.27 -8.58
CA PRO A 264 -2.50 -14.27 -7.99
C PRO A 264 -1.91 -13.66 -6.71
N LEU A 265 -2.24 -12.40 -6.43
CA LEU A 265 -1.89 -11.70 -5.18
C LEU A 265 -3.00 -11.78 -4.12
N PHE A 266 -4.22 -12.09 -4.55
CA PHE A 266 -5.39 -12.34 -3.72
C PHE A 266 -6.33 -13.29 -4.46
N PRO A 267 -7.18 -14.05 -3.76
CA PRO A 267 -8.07 -15.01 -4.40
C PRO A 267 -9.21 -14.31 -5.14
N HIS A 268 -9.69 -14.92 -6.24
CA HIS A 268 -10.89 -14.46 -6.94
C HIS A 268 -12.15 -14.57 -6.05
N SER A 269 -13.26 -14.02 -6.53
CA SER A 269 -14.54 -14.11 -5.83
C SER A 269 -14.94 -15.57 -5.60
N ARG A 270 -15.54 -15.85 -4.44
CA ARG A 270 -15.97 -17.19 -4.02
C ARG A 270 -17.20 -17.74 -4.77
N ASN A 271 -17.65 -17.06 -5.83
CA ASN A 271 -18.77 -17.52 -6.65
C ASN A 271 -18.45 -18.87 -7.33
N ASP A 272 -17.16 -19.14 -7.56
CA ASP A 272 -16.64 -20.42 -8.03
C ASP A 272 -15.68 -21.00 -6.98
N GLU A 273 -16.16 -22.00 -6.23
CA GLU A 273 -15.38 -22.65 -5.15
C GLU A 273 -14.15 -23.41 -5.66
N ASP A 274 -14.18 -23.91 -6.91
CA ASP A 274 -13.06 -24.66 -7.47
C ASP A 274 -11.92 -23.72 -7.88
N ILE A 275 -12.25 -22.59 -8.51
CA ILE A 275 -11.29 -21.52 -8.79
C ILE A 275 -10.71 -20.97 -7.48
N PHE A 276 -11.57 -20.68 -6.49
CA PHE A 276 -11.11 -20.16 -5.20
C PHE A 276 -10.12 -21.11 -4.51
N LYS A 277 -10.39 -22.42 -4.46
CA LYS A 277 -9.47 -23.40 -3.86
C LYS A 277 -8.14 -23.46 -4.61
N LYS A 278 -8.17 -23.39 -5.95
CA LYS A 278 -6.96 -23.38 -6.78
C LYS A 278 -6.13 -22.12 -6.52
N ASP A 279 -6.76 -20.95 -6.45
CA ASP A 279 -6.09 -19.69 -6.11
C ASP A 279 -5.45 -19.74 -4.73
N MET A 280 -6.16 -20.28 -3.73
CA MET A 280 -5.65 -20.41 -2.37
C MET A 280 -4.40 -21.32 -2.31
N ALA A 281 -4.37 -22.40 -3.10
CA ALA A 281 -3.19 -23.24 -3.22
C ALA A 281 -2.00 -22.48 -3.84
N LEU A 282 -2.23 -21.73 -4.91
CA LEU A 282 -1.21 -20.90 -5.56
C LEU A 282 -0.68 -19.80 -4.62
N LEU A 283 -1.56 -19.15 -3.87
CA LEU A 283 -1.20 -18.14 -2.87
C LEU A 283 -0.36 -18.72 -1.73
N PHE A 284 -0.69 -19.94 -1.29
CA PHE A 284 0.06 -20.65 -0.27
C PHE A 284 1.49 -21.00 -0.76
N GLU A 285 1.61 -21.50 -1.99
CA GLU A 285 2.89 -21.83 -2.61
C GLU A 285 3.75 -20.57 -2.80
N ARG A 286 3.17 -19.52 -3.40
CA ARG A 286 3.81 -18.21 -3.58
C ARG A 286 4.33 -17.67 -2.25
N ARG A 287 3.50 -17.67 -1.21
CA ARG A 287 3.91 -17.21 0.12
C ARG A 287 5.10 -18.01 0.64
N SER A 288 5.05 -19.33 0.55
CA SER A 288 6.12 -20.22 1.01
C SER A 288 7.45 -19.94 0.29
N LEU A 289 7.39 -19.66 -1.01
CA LEU A 289 8.55 -19.26 -1.80
C LEU A 289 9.15 -17.93 -1.32
N LEU A 290 8.31 -16.90 -1.11
CA LEU A 290 8.77 -15.58 -0.65
C LEU A 290 9.41 -15.63 0.74
N LEU A 291 8.85 -16.45 1.65
CA LEU A 291 9.45 -16.70 2.97
C LEU A 291 10.83 -17.35 2.86
N ARG A 292 11.00 -18.32 1.93
CA ARG A 292 12.28 -19.00 1.71
C ARG A 292 13.33 -18.06 1.14
N THR A 293 12.96 -17.24 0.15
CA THR A 293 13.88 -16.28 -0.49
C THR A 293 14.45 -15.27 0.51
N ARG A 294 13.63 -14.80 1.45
CA ARG A 294 14.09 -13.89 2.52
C ARG A 294 15.07 -14.55 3.48
N LYS A 295 14.87 -15.82 3.84
CA LYS A 295 15.77 -16.56 4.75
C LYS A 295 17.16 -16.77 4.14
N ILE A 296 17.24 -16.93 2.83
CA ILE A 296 18.49 -17.13 2.09
C ILE A 296 19.25 -15.81 1.90
N ASN A 297 18.54 -14.73 1.57
CA ASN A 297 19.15 -13.44 1.20
C ASN A 297 19.16 -12.42 2.35
N GLY A 298 19.36 -12.85 3.61
CA GLY A 298 19.25 -12.02 4.82
C GLY A 298 19.58 -10.54 4.58
N GLY A 299 18.54 -9.73 4.34
CA GLY A 299 18.61 -8.50 3.55
C GLY A 299 19.32 -7.33 4.22
N CYS A 300 20.60 -7.49 4.50
CA CYS A 300 21.51 -6.53 5.09
C CYS A 300 22.68 -6.38 4.13
N VAL A 301 22.95 -5.14 3.70
CA VAL A 301 24.06 -4.83 2.80
C VAL A 301 25.27 -4.41 3.63
N ASP A 302 26.37 -5.15 3.54
CA ASP A 302 27.64 -4.79 4.16
C ASP A 302 28.36 -3.73 3.31
N TRP A 303 28.70 -2.58 3.90
CA TRP A 303 29.45 -1.52 3.22
C TRP A 303 30.94 -1.85 3.03
N GLN A 304 31.51 -2.84 3.72
CA GLN A 304 32.93 -3.19 3.64
C GLN A 304 33.33 -3.99 2.38
N GLY A 305 32.39 -4.36 1.50
CA GLY A 305 32.66 -5.03 0.22
C GLY A 305 33.12 -4.12 -0.92
N VAL A 306 33.75 -2.98 -0.64
CA VAL A 306 34.40 -2.11 -1.64
C VAL A 306 35.85 -2.57 -1.77
N PRO A 307 36.32 -3.07 -2.93
CA PRO A 307 37.74 -3.38 -3.09
C PRO A 307 38.56 -2.09 -3.01
N GLU A 308 39.43 -2.00 -2.02
CA GLU A 308 40.57 -1.08 -2.01
C GLU A 308 41.46 -1.41 -3.23
N LEU A 309 41.75 -0.41 -4.05
CA LEU A 309 42.69 -0.51 -5.17
C LEU A 309 44.12 -0.19 -4.69
N PRO A 310 45.17 -0.76 -5.29
CA PRO A 310 46.55 -0.59 -4.85
C PRO A 310 47.05 0.83 -5.06
N SER A 311 47.91 1.27 -4.14
CA SER A 311 48.74 2.46 -4.25
C SER A 311 49.75 2.32 -5.40
N ASP A 312 49.77 3.28 -6.33
CA ASP A 312 50.75 3.40 -7.41
C ASP A 312 52.19 3.59 -6.88
N PRO A 313 53.20 2.97 -7.52
CA PRO A 313 54.49 3.60 -7.72
C PRO A 313 54.51 4.34 -9.07
N ALA A 314 55.02 5.56 -9.01
CA ALA A 314 55.05 6.54 -10.08
C ALA A 314 55.85 6.10 -11.34
N GLN A 315 55.36 6.57 -12.50
CA GLN A 315 56.08 6.96 -13.73
C GLN A 315 56.79 5.88 -14.58
N SER A 316 56.29 5.67 -15.80
CA SER A 316 56.85 6.27 -17.05
C SER A 316 56.41 5.52 -18.32
N ASN A 317 56.11 6.29 -19.37
CA ASN A 317 56.35 6.13 -20.81
C ASN A 317 56.71 4.71 -21.33
N SER A 318 56.25 4.20 -22.48
CA SER A 318 56.19 4.84 -23.81
C SER A 318 55.52 3.90 -24.83
N HIS A 319 55.20 4.50 -25.96
CA HIS A 319 54.65 4.01 -27.22
C HIS A 319 55.31 2.79 -27.92
N ASP A 320 54.48 2.24 -28.82
CA ASP A 320 54.79 1.77 -30.20
C ASP A 320 55.02 0.28 -30.52
N THR A 321 53.96 -0.27 -31.16
CA THR A 321 53.92 -1.00 -32.45
C THR A 321 54.95 -2.10 -32.74
N ARG A 322 54.45 -3.27 -33.17
CA ARG A 322 54.28 -3.65 -34.61
C ARG A 322 54.42 -5.16 -34.84
N LYS A 323 53.39 -5.75 -35.48
CA LYS A 323 53.42 -6.96 -36.38
C LYS A 323 53.89 -8.28 -35.74
N SER A 324 53.53 -9.48 -36.19
CA SER A 324 52.64 -9.98 -37.24
C SER A 324 52.57 -11.51 -37.05
N LEU A 325 51.35 -12.06 -37.15
CA LEU A 325 50.94 -13.22 -37.95
C LEU A 325 51.77 -14.53 -37.99
N ASN A 326 50.97 -15.60 -37.91
CA ASN A 326 51.08 -16.92 -38.56
C ASN A 326 51.94 -17.98 -37.88
N CYS A 327 51.65 -19.28 -37.98
CA CYS A 327 50.47 -20.12 -38.27
C CYS A 327 51.01 -21.55 -38.12
N SER A 328 50.17 -22.50 -37.72
CA SER A 328 50.08 -23.90 -38.19
C SER A 328 49.50 -24.76 -37.07
N ASN A 329 48.26 -25.21 -37.25
CA ASN A 329 47.86 -26.50 -37.83
C ASN A 329 48.16 -27.66 -36.85
N GLY A 330 47.20 -28.45 -36.41
CA GLY A 330 45.80 -28.55 -36.78
C GLY A 330 45.24 -29.91 -36.32
N LEU A 331 43.97 -30.13 -36.69
CA LEU A 331 43.24 -31.42 -36.69
C LEU A 331 42.76 -31.86 -35.29
N HIS A 332 41.53 -32.27 -35.05
CA HIS A 332 40.31 -32.42 -35.85
C HIS A 332 39.17 -32.76 -34.86
N GLY A 333 37.93 -32.34 -35.13
CA GLY A 333 36.73 -32.94 -34.54
C GLY A 333 35.57 -31.99 -34.24
N ARG A 334 34.66 -31.86 -35.22
CA ARG A 334 33.32 -31.20 -35.27
C ARG A 334 32.53 -31.18 -33.95
N ASP A 335 31.98 -30.02 -33.56
CA ASP A 335 30.65 -29.42 -33.92
C ASP A 335 29.48 -30.30 -33.43
N ASP A 336 28.49 -29.86 -32.63
CA ASP A 336 27.81 -28.56 -32.63
C ASP A 336 27.22 -28.14 -31.26
N ASP A 337 27.21 -26.81 -31.08
CA ASP A 337 26.22 -25.93 -30.43
C ASP A 337 25.74 -26.16 -28.99
N LYS A 338 26.51 -25.57 -28.06
CA LYS A 338 25.99 -24.92 -26.83
C LYS A 338 26.02 -23.40 -27.00
N LYS A 339 24.84 -22.78 -27.05
CA LYS A 339 24.66 -21.32 -26.95
C LYS A 339 25.20 -20.82 -25.60
N ARG A 340 26.33 -20.10 -25.68
CA ARG A 340 27.05 -19.54 -24.55
C ARG A 340 26.45 -18.19 -24.14
N SER A 341 26.34 -18.02 -22.83
CA SER A 341 26.03 -16.83 -22.06
C SER A 341 26.58 -15.52 -22.65
N ILE A 342 25.70 -14.54 -22.86
CA ILE A 342 26.11 -13.16 -23.14
C ILE A 342 26.48 -12.47 -21.83
N SER A 343 27.68 -11.91 -21.87
CA SER A 343 28.39 -11.19 -20.82
C SER A 343 27.63 -9.97 -20.30
N LYS A 344 27.65 -9.82 -18.97
CA LYS A 344 27.25 -8.60 -18.26
C LYS A 344 28.21 -7.47 -18.67
N LYS A 345 27.70 -6.46 -19.37
CA LYS A 345 28.45 -5.23 -19.68
C LYS A 345 28.47 -4.31 -18.45
N THR A 346 29.67 -4.05 -17.96
CA THR A 346 30.01 -3.16 -16.85
C THR A 346 29.86 -1.70 -17.31
N VAL A 347 28.95 -0.94 -16.72
CA VAL A 347 28.88 0.52 -16.89
C VAL A 347 29.81 1.15 -15.85
N ARG A 348 31.11 1.21 -16.19
CA ARG A 348 32.15 1.87 -15.40
C ARG A 348 32.41 3.24 -16.03
N GLY A 349 32.01 4.31 -15.36
CA GLY A 349 32.44 5.68 -15.70
C GLY A 349 31.36 6.73 -15.59
N TYR A 350 31.03 7.17 -14.38
CA TYR A 350 30.35 8.47 -14.17
C TYR A 350 30.71 9.20 -12.86
N PHE A 351 31.65 8.70 -12.04
CA PHE A 351 31.85 9.24 -10.68
C PHE A 351 33.27 9.71 -10.32
N THR A 352 34.11 10.02 -11.29
CA THR A 352 35.38 10.72 -11.04
C THR A 352 35.47 12.00 -11.85
N LYS A 353 34.64 12.98 -11.49
CA LYS A 353 34.79 14.40 -11.83
C LYS A 353 33.86 15.28 -10.97
N ILE A 354 33.92 15.13 -9.64
CA ILE A 354 33.29 16.11 -8.74
C ILE A 354 34.23 16.37 -7.57
N PHE A 355 35.30 17.10 -7.88
CA PHE A 355 35.99 17.94 -6.91
C PHE A 355 36.24 19.30 -7.58
N TRP A 356 35.69 20.34 -6.97
CA TRP A 356 35.81 21.78 -7.30
C TRP A 356 35.23 22.31 -8.64
N LYS A 357 34.10 23.02 -8.53
CA LYS A 357 33.95 24.49 -8.72
C LYS A 357 32.46 24.83 -8.86
N SER A 358 31.93 25.66 -7.97
CA SER A 358 30.62 26.30 -8.15
C SER A 358 30.75 27.46 -9.13
N PRO A 359 29.80 27.65 -10.06
CA PRO A 359 29.45 28.97 -10.55
C PRO A 359 28.06 29.34 -10.07
N SER A 360 28.00 30.34 -9.19
CA SER A 360 26.89 31.27 -9.08
C SER A 360 26.73 32.03 -10.41
N LEU A 361 25.48 32.26 -10.85
CA LEU A 361 24.94 33.23 -11.84
C LEU A 361 23.70 32.53 -12.47
N PHE A 362 22.45 33.01 -12.44
CA PHE A 362 21.81 34.32 -12.46
C PHE A 362 20.68 34.35 -11.41
N GLY A 363 20.14 35.46 -10.91
CA GLY A 363 20.17 36.87 -11.30
C GLY A 363 18.95 37.52 -10.64
N ASN A 364 19.20 38.62 -9.94
CA ASN A 364 18.27 39.33 -9.06
C ASN A 364 16.95 39.77 -9.72
N TYR A 365 15.86 39.70 -8.96
CA TYR A 365 14.97 40.84 -8.77
C TYR A 365 14.69 41.00 -7.27
N ALA A 366 14.98 42.20 -6.78
CA ALA A 366 14.93 42.58 -5.37
C ALA A 366 13.65 43.38 -5.04
N HIS A 367 13.38 43.42 -3.73
CA HIS A 367 12.40 44.17 -2.96
C HIS A 367 11.08 43.42 -2.66
N SER A 368 10.62 43.28 -1.41
CA SER A 368 10.97 43.98 -0.17
C SER A 368 10.84 43.07 1.07
N ARG A 369 11.68 43.34 2.07
CA ARG A 369 11.68 42.73 3.38
C ARG A 369 10.42 43.12 4.15
N SER A 370 9.69 42.13 4.66
CA SER A 370 9.13 42.22 6.01
C SER A 370 9.56 40.98 6.78
N SER A 371 10.23 41.26 7.88
CA SER A 371 10.77 40.32 8.85
C SER A 371 9.67 39.48 9.49
N SER A 372 9.78 38.16 9.41
CA SER A 372 9.09 37.23 10.29
C SER A 372 9.96 36.00 10.47
N SER A 373 10.36 35.78 11.73
CA SER A 373 11.22 34.71 12.19
C SER A 373 10.59 33.33 11.99
N SER A 374 11.18 32.48 11.16
CA SER A 374 10.93 31.04 11.22
C SER A 374 12.25 30.30 11.10
N SER A 375 12.57 29.51 12.12
CA SER A 375 13.76 28.65 12.20
C SER A 375 14.04 27.92 10.87
N GLU A 376 15.12 28.28 10.19
CA GLU A 376 15.62 27.53 9.05
C GLU A 376 16.01 26.12 9.51
N ASN A 377 15.21 25.13 9.11
CA ASN A 377 15.49 23.72 9.33
C ASN A 377 16.78 23.33 8.57
N LYS A 378 17.93 23.40 9.24
CA LYS A 378 19.19 22.89 8.70
C LYS A 378 19.04 21.39 8.40
N HIS A 379 19.02 21.04 7.12
CA HIS A 379 19.06 19.65 6.68
C HIS A 379 20.32 18.96 7.21
N ALA A 380 20.16 17.72 7.65
CA ALA A 380 21.31 16.92 8.08
C ALA A 380 22.11 16.46 6.85
N SER A 381 23.41 16.28 7.03
CA SER A 381 24.27 15.80 5.94
C SER A 381 24.07 14.30 5.71
N LEU A 382 24.15 13.86 4.45
CA LEU A 382 24.10 12.44 4.09
C LEU A 382 25.17 11.62 4.83
N HIS A 383 26.36 12.20 5.01
CA HIS A 383 27.47 11.56 5.72
C HIS A 383 27.17 11.31 7.20
N GLU A 384 26.54 12.26 7.89
CA GLU A 384 26.10 12.09 9.29
C GLU A 384 25.04 11.01 9.44
N PHE A 385 24.11 10.92 8.48
CA PHE A 385 23.12 9.85 8.43
C PHE A 385 23.76 8.47 8.26
N LEU A 386 24.69 8.33 7.31
CA LEU A 386 25.37 7.05 7.04
C LEU A 386 26.29 6.62 8.19
N LYS A 387 26.87 7.57 8.95
CA LYS A 387 27.66 7.24 10.15
C LYS A 387 26.88 6.51 11.24
N SER A 388 25.54 6.52 11.18
CA SER A 388 24.72 5.91 12.22
C SER A 388 24.51 4.38 12.06
N GLY A 389 25.07 3.75 11.02
CA GLY A 389 25.08 2.29 10.86
C GLY A 389 25.94 1.77 9.70
N ASP A 390 26.37 0.52 9.80
CA ASP A 390 27.25 -0.18 8.85
C ASP A 390 26.50 -0.84 7.68
N ALA A 391 25.18 -0.70 7.64
CA ALA A 391 24.33 -1.16 6.55
C ALA A 391 23.12 -0.25 6.41
N ILE A 392 22.43 -0.31 5.28
CA ILE A 392 21.15 0.36 5.08
C ILE A 392 20.08 -0.62 4.59
N ARG A 393 18.82 -0.34 4.91
CA ARG A 393 17.68 -1.17 4.50
C ARG A 393 16.46 -0.32 4.14
N LEU A 394 15.69 -0.81 3.16
CA LEU A 394 14.38 -0.28 2.79
C LEU A 394 13.35 -0.56 3.89
N THR A 395 12.63 0.48 4.33
CA THR A 395 11.68 0.36 5.43
C THR A 395 10.37 1.06 5.12
N LEU A 396 9.26 0.39 5.40
CA LEU A 396 7.93 0.98 5.44
C LEU A 396 7.61 1.43 6.86
N ARG A 397 7.31 2.71 7.03
CA ARG A 397 6.92 3.30 8.31
C ARG A 397 5.50 3.84 8.21
N ALA A 398 4.59 3.29 9.02
CA ALA A 398 3.28 3.90 9.22
C ALA A 398 3.35 4.87 10.40
N SER A 399 2.83 6.07 10.19
CA SER A 399 2.85 7.14 11.19
C SER A 399 1.51 7.87 11.23
N THR A 400 1.24 8.48 12.38
CA THR A 400 0.09 9.36 12.58
C THR A 400 0.57 10.81 12.58
N ALA A 401 -0.03 11.64 11.73
CA ALA A 401 0.20 13.08 11.73
C ALA A 401 -1.13 13.83 11.75
N ARG A 402 -1.14 15.02 12.33
CA ARG A 402 -2.28 15.93 12.22
C ARG A 402 -2.24 16.56 10.82
N LEU A 403 -3.11 16.09 9.95
CA LEU A 403 -3.28 16.61 8.60
C LEU A 403 -4.49 17.54 8.57
N THR A 404 -4.34 18.72 7.99
CA THR A 404 -5.48 19.53 7.60
C THR A 404 -6.10 18.91 6.36
N SER A 405 -7.42 18.86 6.27
CA SER A 405 -8.14 18.40 5.08
C SER A 405 -8.97 19.53 4.48
N TYR A 406 -9.10 19.54 3.16
CA TYR A 406 -10.08 20.36 2.45
C TYR A 406 -11.10 19.41 1.83
N ARG A 407 -12.38 19.48 2.23
CA ARG A 407 -13.47 18.64 1.69
C ARG A 407 -13.13 17.14 1.66
N ALA A 408 -12.69 16.61 2.80
CA ALA A 408 -12.20 15.25 3.01
C ALA A 408 -10.90 14.84 2.27
N TRP A 409 -10.32 15.72 1.45
CA TRP A 409 -9.02 15.51 0.82
C TRP A 409 -7.88 16.03 1.73
N PRO A 410 -6.91 15.19 2.14
CA PRO A 410 -5.87 15.64 3.05
C PRO A 410 -4.87 16.55 2.32
N ASN A 411 -4.40 17.59 3.03
CA ASN A 411 -3.29 18.40 2.60
C ASN A 411 -2.00 17.60 2.83
N MET A 412 -1.28 17.36 1.76
CA MET A 412 -0.14 16.46 1.74
C MET A 412 1.14 17.27 1.52
N HIS A 413 2.32 16.64 1.60
CA HIS A 413 3.59 17.26 1.24
C HIS A 413 4.17 16.73 -0.07
N ASP A 414 4.47 17.64 -1.02
CA ASP A 414 5.04 17.36 -2.35
C ASP A 414 6.40 16.62 -2.32
N ASN A 415 7.16 16.72 -1.22
CA ASN A 415 8.55 16.26 -1.15
C ASN A 415 8.74 15.04 -0.24
N ARG A 416 7.73 14.16 -0.15
CA ARG A 416 7.79 12.91 0.65
C ARG A 416 7.38 11.71 -0.17
N TYR A 417 8.13 10.61 -0.01
CA TYR A 417 7.76 9.30 -0.51
C TYR A 417 6.68 8.71 0.40
N ALA A 418 5.46 9.22 0.27
CA ALA A 418 4.39 9.01 1.24
C ALA A 418 3.04 8.73 0.58
N LEU A 419 2.28 7.80 1.16
CA LEU A 419 0.86 7.62 0.89
C LEU A 419 0.06 8.12 2.11
N TYR A 420 -1.07 8.78 1.86
CA TYR A 420 -1.92 9.40 2.88
C TYR A 420 -3.28 8.72 2.90
N LYS A 421 -3.75 8.33 4.07
CA LYS A 421 -5.00 7.59 4.21
C LYS A 421 -6.19 8.51 3.98
N LEU A 422 -7.13 8.10 3.12
CA LEU A 422 -8.42 8.75 3.02
C LEU A 422 -9.37 8.20 4.09
N PRO A 423 -9.97 9.07 4.92
CA PRO A 423 -10.99 8.64 5.87
C PRO A 423 -12.29 8.33 5.11
N ILE A 424 -12.61 7.05 4.97
CA ILE A 424 -13.90 6.61 4.43
C ILE A 424 -14.88 6.53 5.60
N ARG A 425 -15.98 7.29 5.50
CA ARG A 425 -17.07 7.19 6.48
C ARG A 425 -17.96 6.00 6.14
N VAL A 426 -18.28 5.21 7.15
CA VAL A 426 -19.30 4.17 7.03
C VAL A 426 -20.66 4.89 6.98
N PRO A 427 -21.56 4.52 6.05
CA PRO A 427 -22.90 5.09 5.99
C PRO A 427 -23.65 4.88 7.31
N THR A 428 -24.23 5.95 7.84
CA THR A 428 -25.12 5.94 9.01
C THR A 428 -26.52 6.42 8.60
N ALA A 429 -27.53 6.24 9.44
CA ALA A 429 -28.92 6.61 9.11
C ALA A 429 -29.07 8.11 8.78
N ASP A 430 -28.23 8.96 9.35
CA ASP A 430 -28.16 10.40 9.12
C ASP A 430 -27.23 10.81 7.97
N GLN A 431 -26.41 9.88 7.45
CA GLN A 431 -25.43 10.10 6.38
C GLN A 431 -25.46 8.95 5.37
N GLU A 432 -26.65 8.62 4.87
CA GLU A 432 -26.88 7.38 4.10
C GLU A 432 -26.05 7.28 2.82
N TYR A 433 -25.83 8.41 2.15
CA TYR A 433 -25.04 8.49 0.90
C TYR A 433 -23.52 8.53 1.11
N ALA A 434 -23.02 8.55 2.36
CA ALA A 434 -21.58 8.64 2.61
C ALA A 434 -20.82 7.43 2.04
N GLY A 435 -19.52 7.60 1.79
CA GLY A 435 -18.64 6.52 1.37
C GLY A 435 -18.22 6.62 -0.09
N LEU A 436 -17.86 5.48 -0.68
CA LEU A 436 -17.24 5.43 -2.00
C LEU A 436 -18.25 5.11 -3.11
N TRP A 437 -18.18 5.91 -4.18
CA TRP A 437 -19.05 5.84 -5.35
C TRP A 437 -18.23 5.81 -6.64
N GLY A 438 -18.76 5.11 -7.64
CA GLY A 438 -18.24 5.05 -8.99
C GLY A 438 -19.16 5.83 -9.90
N GLY A 439 -18.59 6.75 -10.67
CA GLY A 439 -19.33 7.68 -11.51
C GLY A 439 -18.97 7.54 -12.99
N THR A 440 -19.94 7.85 -13.85
CA THR A 440 -19.76 8.03 -15.29
C THR A 440 -20.63 9.17 -15.79
N PHE A 441 -20.22 9.82 -16.87
CA PHE A 441 -21.06 10.80 -17.53
C PHE A 441 -22.06 10.14 -18.50
N GLY A 442 -23.31 10.57 -18.42
CA GLY A 442 -24.42 10.18 -19.28
C GLY A 442 -25.58 9.48 -18.56
N TRP A 443 -26.73 9.48 -19.22
CA TRP A 443 -27.95 8.79 -18.83
C TRP A 443 -28.48 7.96 -20.02
N PRO A 444 -29.05 6.76 -19.82
CA PRO A 444 -29.10 5.97 -18.58
C PRO A 444 -27.71 5.65 -17.99
N PRO A 445 -27.65 5.21 -16.72
CA PRO A 445 -26.46 4.56 -16.17
C PRO A 445 -26.15 3.35 -17.05
N GLY A 446 -25.04 3.36 -17.78
CA GLY A 446 -24.74 2.18 -18.57
C GLY A 446 -23.83 2.35 -19.77
N LYS A 447 -23.56 1.15 -20.27
CA LYS A 447 -22.45 0.66 -21.06
C LYS A 447 -22.24 1.50 -22.33
N PRO A 448 -21.01 1.92 -22.65
CA PRO A 448 -20.74 2.44 -23.99
C PRO A 448 -21.15 1.37 -25.00
N THR A 449 -21.95 1.76 -25.99
CA THR A 449 -22.23 0.91 -27.16
C THR A 449 -20.91 0.54 -27.83
N GLU A 450 -20.78 -0.67 -28.38
CA GLU A 450 -19.52 -1.17 -28.97
C GLU A 450 -18.89 -0.19 -29.98
N ASP A 451 -19.71 0.64 -30.64
CA ASP A 451 -19.29 1.64 -31.64
C ASP A 451 -18.77 2.98 -31.08
N LYS A 452 -18.76 3.22 -29.76
CA LYS A 452 -18.34 4.50 -29.15
C LYS A 452 -17.12 4.32 -28.24
N SER A 453 -16.27 5.35 -28.18
CA SER A 453 -15.19 5.45 -27.20
C SER A 453 -15.73 5.26 -25.78
N GLY A 454 -14.94 4.61 -24.92
CA GLY A 454 -15.36 4.31 -23.56
C GLY A 454 -15.67 5.57 -22.76
N LYS A 455 -16.53 5.45 -21.74
CA LYS A 455 -16.80 6.57 -20.82
C LYS A 455 -15.77 6.54 -19.70
N ALA A 456 -15.19 7.69 -19.36
CA ALA A 456 -14.23 7.78 -18.26
C ALA A 456 -14.83 7.31 -16.93
N LEU A 457 -14.08 6.46 -16.21
CA LEU A 457 -14.42 6.03 -14.86
C LEU A 457 -14.07 7.13 -13.85
N PHE A 458 -14.99 7.48 -12.97
CA PHE A 458 -14.74 8.35 -11.83
C PHE A 458 -14.87 7.57 -10.53
N PHE A 459 -13.99 7.82 -9.57
CA PHE A 459 -14.26 7.50 -8.17
C PHE A 459 -14.50 8.77 -7.38
N LEU A 460 -15.58 8.75 -6.61
CA LEU A 460 -16.04 9.88 -5.81
C LEU A 460 -16.17 9.42 -4.36
N LEU A 461 -15.59 10.19 -3.45
CA LEU A 461 -15.80 10.04 -2.02
C LEU A 461 -16.90 11.02 -1.62
N ILE A 462 -18.07 10.50 -1.26
CA ILE A 462 -19.18 11.29 -0.75
C ILE A 462 -19.04 11.44 0.76
N SER A 463 -19.09 12.69 1.23
CA SER A 463 -18.99 13.06 2.64
C SER A 463 -19.98 14.14 3.00
N TYR A 464 -20.28 14.27 4.29
CA TYR A 464 -21.16 15.31 4.83
C TYR A 464 -20.37 16.33 5.64
N GLU A 465 -20.73 17.59 5.46
CA GLU A 465 -20.18 18.72 6.21
C GLU A 465 -21.34 19.58 6.74
N GLU A 466 -21.33 19.88 8.03
CA GLU A 466 -22.25 20.85 8.61
C GLU A 466 -21.58 22.22 8.62
N SER A 467 -22.25 23.19 8.02
CA SER A 467 -21.85 24.60 8.06
C SER A 467 -23.10 25.45 8.22
N GLU A 468 -23.05 26.42 9.15
CA GLU A 468 -24.15 27.37 9.38
C GLU A 468 -25.51 26.72 9.70
N GLY A 469 -25.51 25.50 10.26
CA GLY A 469 -26.73 24.75 10.58
C GLY A 469 -27.36 24.01 9.39
N GLN A 470 -26.71 24.05 8.22
CA GLN A 470 -27.09 23.30 7.04
C GLN A 470 -26.12 22.13 6.79
N ARG A 471 -26.69 20.99 6.40
CA ARG A 471 -25.95 19.79 6.04
C ARG A 471 -25.70 19.77 4.54
N HIS A 472 -24.43 19.79 4.20
CA HIS A 472 -23.98 19.73 2.81
C HIS A 472 -23.43 18.33 2.51
N LEU A 473 -23.90 17.74 1.42
CA LEU A 473 -23.33 16.54 0.84
C LEU A 473 -22.34 16.95 -0.25
N ILE A 474 -21.11 16.48 -0.13
CA ILE A 474 -19.98 16.84 -0.99
C ILE A 474 -19.45 15.57 -1.66
N ALA A 475 -19.45 15.55 -2.99
CA ALA A 475 -18.85 14.48 -3.78
C ALA A 475 -17.44 14.86 -4.24
N THR A 476 -16.42 14.42 -3.51
CA THR A 476 -15.02 14.73 -3.81
C THR A 476 -14.42 13.70 -4.78
N LYS A 477 -13.88 14.15 -5.91
CA LYS A 477 -13.22 13.28 -6.89
C LYS A 477 -11.89 12.75 -6.37
N ILE A 478 -11.71 11.44 -6.39
CA ILE A 478 -10.45 10.79 -6.00
C ILE A 478 -9.73 10.12 -7.17
N LEU A 479 -10.47 9.75 -8.23
CA LEU A 479 -9.93 9.18 -9.47
C LEU A 479 -10.75 9.67 -10.66
N GLU A 480 -10.07 9.93 -11.78
CA GLU A 480 -10.65 10.25 -13.08
C GLU A 480 -9.96 9.37 -14.12
N GLY A 481 -10.73 8.74 -15.01
CA GLY A 481 -10.26 7.75 -15.97
C GLY A 481 -9.92 8.29 -17.36
N THR A 482 -9.84 9.61 -17.54
CA THR A 482 -9.50 10.26 -18.81
C THR A 482 -7.99 10.22 -19.08
N HIS A 483 -7.57 10.49 -20.32
CA HIS A 483 -6.16 10.67 -20.66
C HIS A 483 -5.53 11.91 -20.03
N TYR A 484 -6.34 12.96 -19.82
CA TYR A 484 -5.96 14.23 -19.24
C TYR A 484 -6.94 14.64 -18.17
N VAL A 485 -6.41 14.96 -16.98
CA VAL A 485 -7.23 15.46 -15.87
C VAL A 485 -7.85 16.79 -16.24
N LEU A 486 -9.19 16.90 -16.16
CA LEU A 486 -9.88 18.19 -16.34
C LEU A 486 -9.77 19.08 -15.10
N HIS A 487 -9.92 18.49 -13.91
CA HIS A 487 -9.84 19.17 -12.61
C HIS A 487 -9.03 18.35 -11.61
N PRO A 488 -8.25 18.94 -10.69
CA PRO A 488 -7.40 18.17 -9.79
C PRO A 488 -8.21 17.17 -8.95
N ASN A 489 -7.64 15.99 -8.70
CA ASN A 489 -8.15 15.08 -7.67
C ASN A 489 -8.16 15.81 -6.31
N GLY A 490 -9.21 15.59 -5.52
CA GLY A 490 -9.56 16.38 -4.34
C GLY A 490 -10.56 17.51 -4.62
N SER A 491 -10.91 17.79 -5.88
CA SER A 491 -11.98 18.76 -6.20
C SER A 491 -13.36 18.16 -5.90
N ALA A 492 -14.27 18.98 -5.39
CA ALA A 492 -15.68 18.60 -5.29
C ALA A 492 -16.30 18.63 -6.69
N MET A 493 -16.82 17.50 -7.15
CA MET A 493 -17.59 17.41 -8.40
C MET A 493 -18.93 18.11 -8.28
N PHE A 494 -19.55 18.03 -7.11
CA PHE A 494 -20.72 18.81 -6.74
C PHE A 494 -20.85 18.91 -5.22
N ILE A 495 -21.65 19.88 -4.79
CA ILE A 495 -22.07 20.11 -3.41
C ILE A 495 -23.56 20.36 -3.45
N VAL A 496 -24.33 19.63 -2.64
CA VAL A 496 -25.78 19.84 -2.49
C VAL A 496 -26.16 20.03 -1.04
N ASN A 497 -27.18 20.85 -0.82
CA ASN A 497 -27.78 21.02 0.50
C ASN A 497 -28.84 19.93 0.69
N VAL A 498 -28.64 19.01 1.64
CA VAL A 498 -29.59 17.92 1.87
C VAL A 498 -30.80 18.34 2.69
N ASP A 499 -30.76 19.52 3.31
CA ASP A 499 -31.88 20.09 4.06
C ASP A 499 -32.81 20.91 3.16
N GLU A 500 -32.45 21.14 1.89
CA GLU A 500 -33.22 21.91 0.92
C GLU A 500 -33.61 21.02 -0.28
N PRO A 501 -34.86 20.52 -0.33
CA PRO A 501 -35.32 19.71 -1.45
C PRO A 501 -35.37 20.55 -2.74
N SER A 502 -35.02 19.92 -3.87
CA SER A 502 -35.16 20.52 -5.19
C SER A 502 -36.51 20.16 -5.80
N GLU A 503 -37.18 21.17 -6.37
CA GLU A 503 -38.42 21.02 -7.15
C GLU A 503 -38.12 20.73 -8.64
N ASP A 504 -36.85 20.61 -9.02
CA ASP A 504 -36.47 20.32 -10.40
C ASP A 504 -36.99 18.92 -10.81
N PRO A 505 -37.73 18.80 -11.93
CA PRO A 505 -38.12 17.49 -12.42
C PRO A 505 -36.90 16.77 -13.00
N PHE A 506 -36.86 15.46 -12.81
CA PHE A 506 -35.90 14.63 -13.52
C PHE A 506 -36.22 14.68 -15.02
N PRO A 507 -35.23 14.91 -15.91
CA PRO A 507 -35.51 15.24 -17.31
C PRO A 507 -35.92 14.03 -18.18
N TRP A 508 -35.97 12.82 -17.62
CA TRP A 508 -36.37 11.61 -18.33
C TRP A 508 -37.50 10.87 -17.61
N ASP A 509 -38.59 10.58 -18.31
CA ASP A 509 -39.74 9.86 -17.75
C ASP A 509 -39.49 8.33 -17.67
N VAL A 510 -38.58 7.82 -18.52
CA VAL A 510 -38.19 6.41 -18.60
C VAL A 510 -36.66 6.28 -18.66
N ASP A 511 -36.12 5.24 -18.04
CA ASP A 511 -34.72 4.87 -18.20
C ASP A 511 -34.46 4.23 -19.56
N GLY A 512 -33.20 3.88 -19.83
CA GLY A 512 -32.79 3.26 -21.10
C GLY A 512 -33.45 1.90 -21.37
N ASP A 513 -33.91 1.22 -20.32
CA ASP A 513 -34.59 -0.07 -20.38
C ASP A 513 -36.12 0.08 -20.39
N SER A 514 -36.62 1.31 -20.58
CA SER A 514 -38.03 1.68 -20.61
C SER A 514 -38.78 1.49 -19.27
N SER A 515 -38.06 1.43 -18.14
CA SER A 515 -38.64 1.42 -16.80
C SER A 515 -38.87 2.86 -16.32
N PRO A 516 -39.96 3.14 -15.59
CA PRO A 516 -40.20 4.48 -15.06
C PRO A 516 -39.11 4.86 -14.05
N VAL A 517 -38.54 6.06 -14.19
CA VAL A 517 -37.54 6.56 -13.25
C VAL A 517 -38.23 7.06 -11.99
N ILE A 518 -38.11 6.32 -10.89
CA ILE A 518 -38.70 6.72 -9.60
C ILE A 518 -37.65 7.47 -8.78
N VAL A 519 -37.86 8.78 -8.66
CA VAL A 519 -37.05 9.67 -7.83
C VAL A 519 -37.60 9.66 -6.41
N ARG A 520 -36.75 9.36 -5.43
CA ARG A 520 -37.09 9.41 -4.00
C ARG A 520 -36.88 10.80 -3.42
N HIS A 521 -35.73 11.40 -3.71
CA HIS A 521 -35.34 12.72 -3.24
C HIS A 521 -34.60 13.47 -4.33
N ALA A 522 -34.74 14.78 -4.34
CA ALA A 522 -33.94 15.69 -5.15
C ALA A 522 -33.39 16.80 -4.25
N PHE A 523 -32.13 17.19 -4.46
CA PHE A 523 -31.44 18.19 -3.66
C PHE A 523 -30.79 19.22 -4.56
N ALA A 524 -30.98 20.50 -4.24
CA ALA A 524 -30.40 21.59 -5.01
C ALA A 524 -28.94 21.81 -4.61
N GLY A 525 -28.13 22.29 -5.55
CA GLY A 525 -26.77 22.69 -5.26
C GLY A 525 -25.98 23.14 -6.47
N GLU A 526 -24.67 22.91 -6.41
CA GLU A 526 -23.74 23.39 -7.42
C GLU A 526 -22.75 22.30 -7.82
N GLY A 527 -22.56 22.14 -9.13
CA GLY A 527 -21.57 21.28 -9.73
C GLY A 527 -20.32 22.04 -10.15
N ILE A 528 -19.20 21.32 -10.25
CA ILE A 528 -17.93 21.85 -10.74
C ILE A 528 -18.07 22.37 -12.17
N ALA A 529 -17.39 23.47 -12.48
CA ALA A 529 -17.35 24.07 -13.80
C ALA A 529 -15.96 24.64 -14.12
N ASN A 530 -15.73 25.01 -15.38
CA ASN A 530 -14.50 25.70 -15.77
C ASN A 530 -14.42 27.07 -15.07
N GLY A 531 -13.27 27.34 -14.45
CA GLY A 531 -13.00 28.58 -13.73
C GLY A 531 -11.66 29.20 -14.11
N TYR A 532 -11.04 29.91 -13.17
CA TYR A 532 -9.75 30.57 -13.39
C TYR A 532 -8.58 29.57 -13.30
N GLY A 533 -8.38 28.85 -14.41
CA GLY A 533 -7.32 27.84 -14.52
C GLY A 533 -7.63 26.54 -13.79
N PHE A 534 -6.71 25.59 -13.90
CA PHE A 534 -6.91 24.20 -13.47
C PHE A 534 -7.18 24.03 -11.97
N ARG A 535 -6.57 24.87 -11.10
CA ARG A 535 -6.66 24.73 -9.63
C ARG A 535 -7.82 25.50 -9.00
N TYR A 536 -8.49 26.36 -9.76
CA TYR A 536 -9.61 27.17 -9.28
C TYR A 536 -10.83 26.96 -10.18
N PRO A 537 -11.46 25.78 -10.09
CA PRO A 537 -12.68 25.52 -10.85
C PRO A 537 -13.79 26.48 -10.38
N GLY A 538 -14.66 26.85 -11.32
CA GLY A 538 -15.90 27.56 -11.01
C GLY A 538 -16.96 26.59 -10.50
N SER A 539 -18.11 27.12 -10.14
CA SER A 539 -19.32 26.35 -9.83
C SER A 539 -20.48 26.81 -10.70
N LYS A 540 -21.38 25.88 -11.02
CA LYS A 540 -22.62 26.13 -11.77
C LYS A 540 -23.78 25.39 -11.09
N PRO A 541 -25.01 25.92 -11.16
CA PRO A 541 -26.17 25.30 -10.53
C PRO A 541 -26.46 23.91 -11.11
N GLY A 542 -26.95 23.03 -10.26
CA GLY A 542 -27.42 21.70 -10.62
C GLY A 542 -28.18 21.03 -9.48
N SER A 543 -28.78 19.88 -9.77
CA SER A 543 -29.60 19.13 -8.83
C SER A 543 -29.13 17.68 -8.74
N LEU A 544 -29.05 17.14 -7.52
CA LEU A 544 -28.79 15.74 -7.24
C LEU A 544 -30.11 14.99 -7.07
N PHE A 545 -30.27 13.90 -7.82
CA PHE A 545 -31.43 13.02 -7.76
C PHE A 545 -31.04 11.67 -7.16
N VAL A 546 -31.87 11.19 -6.23
CA VAL A 546 -31.77 9.87 -5.61
C VAL A 546 -32.80 8.97 -6.25
N ILE A 547 -32.34 7.95 -6.96
CA ILE A 547 -33.20 7.02 -7.70
C ILE A 547 -33.47 5.77 -6.84
N GLU A 548 -34.67 5.20 -6.96
CA GLU A 548 -35.13 4.08 -6.12
C GLU A 548 -34.20 2.85 -6.12
N ASN A 549 -33.48 2.59 -7.22
CA ASN A 549 -32.51 1.50 -7.33
C ASN A 549 -31.17 1.76 -6.61
N GLY A 550 -31.06 2.83 -5.83
CA GLY A 550 -29.85 3.18 -5.08
C GLY A 550 -28.80 3.94 -5.89
N LEU A 551 -29.15 4.39 -7.10
CA LEU A 551 -28.30 5.24 -7.93
C LEU A 551 -28.47 6.71 -7.56
N LEU A 552 -27.39 7.47 -7.77
CA LEU A 552 -27.38 8.92 -7.65
C LEU A 552 -27.11 9.54 -9.03
N ALA A 553 -27.83 10.59 -9.39
CA ALA A 553 -27.60 11.33 -10.63
C ALA A 553 -27.50 12.82 -10.35
N PHE A 554 -26.37 13.44 -10.63
CA PHE A 554 -26.22 14.90 -10.56
C PHE A 554 -26.36 15.50 -11.96
N ILE A 555 -27.24 16.50 -12.10
CA ILE A 555 -27.55 17.13 -13.38
C ILE A 555 -27.23 18.62 -13.31
N TRP A 556 -26.36 19.09 -14.21
CA TRP A 556 -26.10 20.53 -14.36
C TRP A 556 -27.27 21.20 -15.08
N THR A 557 -27.82 22.27 -14.50
CA THR A 557 -29.05 22.92 -15.00
C THR A 557 -28.89 23.47 -16.42
N GLU A 558 -27.77 24.16 -16.69
CA GLU A 558 -27.53 24.81 -17.98
C GLU A 558 -27.13 23.83 -19.09
N SER A 559 -26.17 22.94 -18.80
CA SER A 559 -25.60 22.05 -19.81
C SER A 559 -26.39 20.75 -19.99
N ARG A 560 -27.27 20.42 -19.03
CA ARG A 560 -27.99 19.13 -18.95
C ARG A 560 -27.06 17.91 -18.95
N VAL A 561 -25.78 18.11 -18.65
CA VAL A 561 -24.81 17.02 -18.47
C VAL A 561 -25.18 16.27 -17.19
N VAL A 562 -25.02 14.95 -17.21
CA VAL A 562 -25.38 14.09 -16.08
C VAL A 562 -24.21 13.25 -15.64
N LEU A 563 -23.92 13.30 -14.35
CA LEU A 563 -22.99 12.42 -13.67
C LEU A 563 -23.80 11.38 -12.90
N THR A 564 -23.80 10.16 -13.41
CA THR A 564 -24.50 9.02 -12.80
C THR A 564 -23.55 8.23 -11.94
N MET A 565 -23.98 7.85 -10.74
CA MET A 565 -23.14 7.26 -9.71
C MET A 565 -23.81 6.06 -9.05
N GLN A 566 -22.99 5.09 -8.71
CA GLN A 566 -23.37 3.87 -7.99
C GLN A 566 -22.38 3.56 -6.88
N ARG A 567 -22.83 2.88 -5.82
CA ARG A 567 -21.97 2.53 -4.69
C ARG A 567 -20.97 1.44 -5.11
N LEU A 568 -19.72 1.54 -4.65
CA LEU A 568 -18.66 0.61 -5.05
C LEU A 568 -18.19 -0.29 -3.92
N ASN A 569 -17.94 -1.54 -4.29
CA ASN A 569 -17.13 -2.48 -3.52
C ASN A 569 -15.78 -2.68 -4.22
N LEU A 570 -14.77 -1.86 -3.85
CA LEU A 570 -13.43 -1.95 -4.47
C LEU A 570 -12.78 -3.32 -4.32
N GLN A 571 -13.02 -4.01 -3.19
CA GLN A 571 -12.44 -5.33 -2.97
C GLN A 571 -12.97 -6.34 -3.99
N GLU A 572 -14.26 -6.29 -4.31
CA GLU A 572 -14.86 -7.16 -5.31
C GLU A 572 -14.42 -6.77 -6.73
N LEU A 573 -14.38 -5.47 -7.04
CA LEU A 573 -13.93 -4.98 -8.34
C LEU A 573 -12.48 -5.38 -8.62
N LEU A 574 -11.58 -5.26 -7.64
CA LEU A 574 -10.19 -5.67 -7.80
C LEU A 574 -10.04 -7.18 -7.96
N ARG A 575 -10.88 -7.99 -7.30
CA ARG A 575 -10.92 -9.45 -7.47
C ARG A 575 -11.35 -9.89 -8.87
N LYS A 576 -12.15 -9.08 -9.56
CA LYS A 576 -12.55 -9.29 -10.97
C LYS A 576 -11.64 -8.55 -11.96
N GLY A 577 -10.77 -7.68 -11.45
CA GLY A 577 -9.96 -6.77 -12.23
C GLY A 577 -8.73 -7.42 -12.85
N GLU A 578 -8.19 -6.78 -13.87
CA GLU A 578 -7.01 -7.25 -14.57
C GLU A 578 -5.75 -6.57 -14.03
N GLN A 579 -4.75 -7.38 -13.72
CA GLN A 579 -3.45 -6.90 -13.25
C GLN A 579 -2.62 -6.40 -14.43
N VAL A 580 -2.20 -5.13 -14.39
CA VAL A 580 -1.27 -4.54 -15.34
C VAL A 580 0.14 -4.43 -14.76
N PRO A 581 1.16 -4.26 -15.62
CA PRO A 581 2.53 -4.03 -15.17
C PRO A 581 2.68 -2.84 -14.21
N ALA A 582 3.50 -3.03 -13.18
CA ALA A 582 3.85 -1.97 -12.23
C ALA A 582 4.75 -0.90 -12.87
N LEU A 583 4.76 0.30 -12.28
CA LEU A 583 5.76 1.33 -12.57
C LEU A 583 7.12 0.98 -11.94
N PRO A 584 8.21 1.71 -12.24
CA PRO A 584 9.46 1.61 -11.48
C PRO A 584 9.20 1.82 -9.98
N PRO A 585 9.91 1.11 -9.07
CA PRO A 585 9.53 0.93 -7.67
C PRO A 585 9.20 2.22 -6.90
N ILE A 586 10.02 3.25 -7.11
CA ILE A 586 9.87 4.54 -6.43
C ILE A 586 8.62 5.29 -6.95
N ALA A 587 8.49 5.36 -8.28
CA ALA A 587 7.36 5.99 -8.94
C ALA A 587 6.05 5.20 -8.70
N ASN A 588 6.16 3.89 -8.53
CA ASN A 588 5.06 3.00 -8.21
C ASN A 588 4.55 3.19 -6.78
N PHE A 589 5.42 3.50 -5.82
CA PHE A 589 5.02 3.81 -4.46
C PHE A 589 4.44 5.23 -4.36
N SER A 590 5.20 6.24 -4.76
CA SER A 590 4.77 7.64 -4.74
C SER A 590 5.22 8.33 -6.02
N TYR A 591 4.26 8.67 -6.87
CA TYR A 591 4.52 9.32 -8.14
C TYR A 591 4.69 10.83 -7.94
N LEU A 592 5.94 11.29 -7.87
CA LEU A 592 6.31 12.67 -7.53
C LEU A 592 6.43 13.61 -8.75
N THR A 593 6.29 13.09 -9.96
CA THR A 593 6.32 13.86 -11.21
C THR A 593 5.03 14.66 -11.37
N LYS A 594 5.15 15.87 -11.92
CA LYS A 594 4.05 16.80 -12.22
C LYS A 594 3.64 16.71 -13.71
N SER A 595 2.86 15.70 -14.13
CA SER A 595 2.28 15.53 -15.48
C SER A 595 0.75 15.39 -15.50
N TYR A 596 0.06 16.13 -16.37
CA TYR A 596 -1.40 15.99 -16.54
C TYR A 596 -1.83 14.74 -17.33
N SER A 597 -0.87 13.97 -17.87
CA SER A 597 -1.12 12.81 -18.73
C SER A 597 -1.11 11.49 -17.95
N ASN A 598 -1.99 10.55 -18.31
CA ASN A 598 -1.95 9.20 -17.76
C ASN A 598 -0.62 8.49 -18.14
N VAL A 599 0.16 8.11 -17.14
CA VAL A 599 1.49 7.49 -17.35
C VAL A 599 1.35 6.05 -17.83
N PHE A 600 0.20 5.43 -17.56
CA PHE A 600 -0.10 4.07 -17.99
C PHE A 600 -0.62 4.00 -19.43
N THR A 601 -0.97 5.12 -20.06
CA THR A 601 -1.41 5.12 -21.47
C THR A 601 -0.26 5.10 -22.48
N GLY A 602 1.00 5.14 -22.01
CA GLY A 602 2.20 5.01 -22.84
C GLY A 602 2.71 3.58 -23.03
N PHE A 603 2.09 2.59 -22.37
CA PHE A 603 2.41 1.18 -22.65
C PHE A 603 1.66 0.75 -23.91
N PRO A 604 2.33 0.17 -24.92
CA PRO A 604 1.62 -0.42 -26.04
C PRO A 604 0.68 -1.48 -25.47
N ASN A 605 -0.62 -1.33 -25.73
CA ASN A 605 -1.64 -2.31 -25.39
C ASN A 605 -1.12 -3.71 -25.74
N ALA A 606 -1.24 -4.64 -24.80
CA ALA A 606 -1.20 -6.05 -25.14
C ALA A 606 -2.18 -6.28 -26.31
N PRO A 607 -1.84 -7.14 -27.29
CA PRO A 607 -2.67 -7.29 -28.47
C PRO A 607 -4.06 -7.72 -28.02
N THR A 608 -5.04 -6.92 -28.45
CA THR A 608 -6.46 -7.23 -28.55
C THR A 608 -6.69 -8.74 -28.70
N CYS A 609 -7.60 -9.25 -27.88
CA CYS A 609 -8.26 -10.55 -27.95
C CYS A 609 -7.84 -11.43 -29.14
N LEU A 610 -7.35 -12.64 -28.82
CA LEU A 610 -7.38 -13.79 -29.72
C LEU A 610 -8.77 -13.88 -30.37
N SER A 611 -8.86 -13.39 -31.60
CA SER A 611 -9.96 -13.66 -32.50
C SER A 611 -10.01 -15.16 -32.71
N SER A 612 -11.10 -15.79 -32.26
CA SER A 612 -11.43 -17.19 -32.55
C SER A 612 -11.29 -17.45 -34.06
N PRO A 613 -10.65 -18.55 -34.50
CA PRO A 613 -10.59 -18.88 -35.91
C PRO A 613 -12.00 -19.19 -36.42
N ARG A 614 -12.45 -18.41 -37.40
CA ARG A 614 -13.63 -18.76 -38.20
C ARG A 614 -13.27 -19.99 -39.03
N PHE A 615 -14.02 -21.08 -38.83
CA PHE A 615 -14.04 -22.18 -39.78
C PHE A 615 -14.82 -21.71 -41.00
N ASP A 616 -14.11 -21.44 -42.09
CA ASP A 616 -14.71 -21.28 -43.40
C ASP A 616 -15.15 -22.66 -43.89
N PHE A 617 -16.47 -22.87 -43.98
CA PHE A 617 -17.04 -23.88 -44.85
C PHE A 617 -17.27 -23.24 -46.22
N SER A 618 -16.57 -23.72 -47.23
CA SER A 618 -16.97 -23.54 -48.63
C SER A 618 -16.95 -24.89 -49.33
N SER A 619 -18.09 -25.22 -49.92
CA SER A 619 -18.37 -26.23 -50.93
C SER A 619 -17.31 -26.36 -52.01
#